data_AF-Q2S689-F1
#
_entry.id   AF-Q2S689-F1
#
_cell.length_a   1.000
_cell.length_b   1.000
_cell.length_c   1.000
_cell.angle_alpha   90.00
_cell.angle_beta   90.00
_cell.angle_gamma   90.00
#
_symmetry.space_group_name_H-M   'P 1'
#
loop_
_entity.id
_entity.type
_entity.pdbx_description
1 polymer ?
#
loop_
_entity_poly.entity_id
_entity_poly.type
_entity_poly.pdbx_seq_one_letter_code
_entity_poly.pdbx_strand_id
1 'polypeptide(L)'
;MGQQQLLLLALSAVIVGLSVVAGIEAFGEGQRQATQDALAQRSVLIGTDIVVAHKKPSQLGGIDVSHPYPSDEAIASAVAPESSGRYGSGILAIGAGETATCDIDHSDGGTVVYVDCGSEQTGQGYPDGQIVKAKVEPGAEDPVKVVDTDADGHSN
;
A
#
# COMPACT_ATOMS: atom_id res chain seq x y z
N MET A 1 -53.02 11.95 -27.55
CA MET A 1 -52.06 12.92 -26.97
C MET A 1 -51.36 12.37 -25.74
N GLY A 2 -52.03 11.71 -24.78
CA GLY A 2 -51.39 11.18 -23.56
C GLY A 2 -50.45 9.98 -23.74
N GLN A 3 -50.64 9.14 -24.76
CA GLN A 3 -49.84 7.91 -24.94
C GLN A 3 -48.41 8.16 -25.44
N GLN A 4 -48.19 9.19 -26.28
CA GLN A 4 -46.85 9.57 -26.73
C GLN A 4 -46.05 10.31 -25.65
N GLN A 5 -46.71 11.10 -24.79
CA GLN A 5 -46.06 11.73 -23.65
C GLN A 5 -45.61 10.72 -22.58
N LEU A 6 -46.39 9.66 -22.35
CA LEU A 6 -46.02 8.60 -21.42
C LEU A 6 -44.77 7.82 -21.88
N LEU A 7 -44.62 7.59 -23.19
CA LEU A 7 -43.44 6.91 -23.73
C LEU A 7 -42.15 7.71 -23.58
N LEU A 8 -42.19 9.03 -23.82
CA LEU A 8 -41.02 9.89 -23.65
C LEU A 8 -40.58 9.98 -22.18
N LEU A 9 -41.53 10.00 -21.25
CA LEU A 9 -41.24 10.01 -19.82
C LEU A 9 -40.58 8.68 -19.38
N ALA A 10 -41.12 7.55 -19.83
CA ALA A 10 -40.54 6.24 -19.55
C ALA A 10 -39.12 6.10 -20.12
N LEU A 11 -38.88 6.55 -21.34
CA LEU A 11 -37.55 6.53 -21.96
C LEU A 11 -36.54 7.37 -21.16
N SER A 12 -36.94 8.55 -20.70
CA SER A 12 -36.06 9.41 -19.90
C SER A 12 -35.65 8.77 -18.56
N ALA A 13 -36.57 8.06 -17.91
CA ALA A 13 -36.29 7.36 -16.66
C ALA A 13 -35.29 6.21 -16.86
N VAL A 14 -35.38 5.48 -17.98
CA VAL A 14 -34.43 4.40 -18.32
C VAL A 14 -33.03 4.95 -18.56
N ILE A 15 -32.92 6.05 -19.32
CA ILE A 15 -31.61 6.67 -19.61
C ILE A 15 -30.93 7.13 -18.31
N VAL A 16 -31.65 7.83 -17.43
CA VAL A 16 -31.11 8.29 -16.15
C VAL A 16 -30.68 7.12 -15.27
N GLY A 17 -31.48 6.04 -15.22
CA GLY A 17 -31.14 4.84 -14.44
C GLY A 17 -29.82 4.21 -14.87
N LEU A 18 -29.59 4.07 -16.19
CA LEU A 18 -28.35 3.50 -16.72
C LEU A 18 -27.14 4.42 -16.49
N SER A 19 -27.31 5.73 -16.62
CA SER A 19 -26.24 6.70 -16.36
C SER A 19 -25.75 6.69 -14.91
N VAL A 20 -26.66 6.52 -13.94
CA VAL A 20 -26.29 6.49 -12.51
C VAL A 20 -25.45 5.25 -12.20
N VAL A 21 -25.80 4.07 -12.73
CA VAL A 21 -25.04 2.84 -12.49
C VAL A 21 -23.62 2.96 -13.06
N ALA A 22 -23.48 3.40 -14.31
CA ALA A 22 -22.17 3.61 -14.93
C ALA A 22 -21.32 4.65 -14.19
N GLY A 23 -21.96 5.69 -13.63
CA GLY A 23 -21.28 6.68 -12.79
C GLY A 23 -20.72 6.06 -11.51
N ILE A 24 -21.51 5.25 -10.80
CA ILE A 24 -21.08 4.59 -9.55
C ILE A 24 -19.90 3.65 -9.79
N GLU A 25 -19.93 2.86 -10.86
CA GLU A 25 -18.83 1.96 -11.22
C GLU A 25 -17.54 2.74 -11.51
N ALA A 26 -17.62 3.81 -12.30
CA ALA A 26 -16.46 4.65 -12.62
C ALA A 26 -15.86 5.32 -11.38
N PHE A 27 -16.69 5.76 -10.43
CA PHE A 27 -16.20 6.31 -9.17
C PHE A 27 -15.52 5.25 -8.29
N GLY A 28 -16.07 4.04 -8.22
CA GLY A 28 -15.46 2.94 -7.48
C GLY A 28 -14.09 2.55 -8.01
N GLU A 29 -13.94 2.49 -9.34
CA GLU A 29 -12.66 2.20 -9.99
C GLU A 29 -11.63 3.32 -9.73
N GLY A 30 -12.05 4.58 -9.87
CA GLY A 30 -11.17 5.73 -9.59
C GLY A 30 -10.68 5.77 -8.14
N GLN A 31 -11.51 5.37 -7.18
CA GLN A 31 -11.10 5.25 -5.78
C GLN A 31 -10.07 4.14 -5.58
N ARG A 32 -10.30 2.95 -6.17
CA ARG A 32 -9.34 1.84 -6.12
C ARG A 32 -7.99 2.24 -6.70
N GLN A 33 -7.97 2.86 -7.87
CA GLN A 33 -6.74 3.29 -8.51
C GLN A 33 -5.99 4.33 -7.65
N ALA A 34 -6.70 5.32 -7.10
CA ALA A 34 -6.09 6.31 -6.21
C ALA A 34 -5.51 5.69 -4.94
N THR A 35 -6.19 4.69 -4.36
CA THR A 35 -5.66 3.92 -3.23
C THR A 35 -4.38 3.18 -3.60
N GLN A 36 -4.34 2.49 -4.74
CA GLN A 36 -3.13 1.79 -5.21
C GLN A 36 -1.95 2.73 -5.43
N ASP A 37 -2.19 3.89 -6.05
CA ASP A 37 -1.15 4.90 -6.28
C ASP A 37 -0.59 5.43 -4.93
N ALA A 38 -1.47 5.66 -3.94
CA ALA A 38 -1.06 6.08 -2.61
C ALA A 38 -0.26 5.00 -1.88
N LEU A 39 -0.65 3.72 -1.99
CA LEU A 39 0.09 2.58 -1.42
C LEU A 39 1.47 2.46 -2.06
N ALA A 40 1.57 2.56 -3.39
CA ALA A 40 2.84 2.52 -4.11
C ALA A 40 3.76 3.69 -3.73
N GLN A 41 3.21 4.90 -3.62
CA GLN A 41 3.99 6.05 -3.17
C GLN A 41 4.49 5.86 -1.74
N ARG A 42 3.65 5.35 -0.83
CA ARG A 42 4.02 5.13 0.57
C ARG A 42 5.07 4.03 0.71
N SER A 43 4.95 2.92 -0.01
CA SER A 43 5.92 1.82 0.05
C SER A 43 7.30 2.28 -0.43
N VAL A 44 7.37 3.11 -1.48
CA VAL A 44 8.61 3.71 -1.96
C VAL A 44 9.21 4.70 -0.95
N LEU A 45 8.37 5.52 -0.30
CA LEU A 45 8.83 6.45 0.74
C LEU A 45 9.47 5.70 1.91
N ILE A 46 8.77 4.71 2.47
CA ILE A 46 9.30 3.87 3.56
C ILE A 46 10.58 3.17 3.10
N GLY A 47 10.60 2.59 1.90
CA GLY A 47 11.79 1.95 1.35
C GLY A 47 12.99 2.92 1.23
N THR A 48 12.73 4.17 0.84
CA THR A 48 13.76 5.21 0.76
C THR A 48 14.28 5.56 2.15
N ASP A 49 13.39 5.67 3.14
CA ASP A 49 13.78 5.92 4.53
C ASP A 49 14.62 4.76 5.10
N ILE A 50 14.35 3.51 4.71
CA ILE A 50 15.20 2.35 5.05
C ILE A 50 16.60 2.50 4.46
N VAL A 51 16.73 2.89 3.20
CA VAL A 51 18.05 3.13 2.57
C VAL A 51 18.80 4.28 3.23
N VAL A 52 18.09 5.34 3.62
CA VAL A 52 18.67 6.48 4.35
C VAL A 52 19.11 6.07 5.76
N ALA A 53 18.28 5.31 6.46
CA ALA A 53 18.59 4.77 7.78
C ALA A 53 19.79 3.80 7.71
N HIS A 54 19.92 3.04 6.61
CA HIS A 54 21.08 2.19 6.37
C HIS A 54 22.40 2.96 6.22
N LYS A 55 22.36 4.09 5.51
CA LYS A 55 23.54 4.94 5.29
C LYS A 55 23.91 5.79 6.51
N LYS A 56 23.04 5.85 7.52
CA LYS A 56 23.25 6.66 8.71
C LYS A 56 24.17 5.93 9.70
N PRO A 57 25.09 6.63 10.40
CA PRO A 57 25.86 6.02 11.49
C PRO A 57 24.96 5.51 12.61
N SER A 58 25.31 4.39 13.25
CA SER A 58 24.56 3.82 14.37
C SER A 58 24.37 4.80 15.54
N GLN A 59 25.33 5.71 15.77
CA GLN A 59 25.24 6.76 16.80
C GLN A 59 24.11 7.78 16.55
N LEU A 60 23.59 7.88 15.32
CA LEU A 60 22.48 8.76 14.96
C LEU A 60 21.17 7.98 14.71
N GLY A 61 21.11 6.71 15.12
CA GLY A 61 19.96 5.83 14.89
C GLY A 61 19.92 5.19 13.51
N GLY A 62 21.07 4.98 12.88
CA GLY A 62 21.17 4.17 11.67
C GLY A 62 21.05 2.67 11.94
N ILE A 63 20.63 1.93 10.92
CA ILE A 63 20.40 0.48 10.99
C ILE A 63 21.32 -0.25 10.01
N ASP A 64 21.76 -1.46 10.35
CA ASP A 64 22.48 -2.30 9.39
C ASP A 64 21.55 -3.37 8.82
N VAL A 65 20.97 -3.10 7.66
CA VAL A 65 20.14 -4.07 6.90
C VAL A 65 20.98 -5.01 6.02
N SER A 66 22.31 -4.87 6.03
CA SER A 66 23.22 -5.80 5.36
C SER A 66 23.61 -7.00 6.23
N HIS A 67 23.19 -6.99 7.50
CA HIS A 67 23.22 -8.18 8.33
C HIS A 67 22.12 -9.18 7.92
N PRO A 68 22.34 -10.50 8.05
CA PRO A 68 21.35 -11.51 7.65
C PRO A 68 20.07 -11.55 8.49
N TYR A 69 20.04 -10.84 9.63
CA TYR A 69 18.93 -10.83 10.60
C TYR A 69 18.73 -9.43 11.20
N PRO A 70 18.42 -8.39 10.41
CA PRO A 70 17.92 -7.17 11.00
C PRO A 70 16.53 -7.49 11.56
N SER A 71 16.27 -7.22 12.84
CA SER A 71 14.91 -7.38 13.37
C SER A 71 13.99 -6.36 12.70
N ASP A 72 12.87 -6.80 12.15
CA ASP A 72 11.87 -5.93 11.49
C ASP A 72 11.43 -4.80 12.41
N GLU A 73 11.35 -5.05 13.73
CA GLU A 73 11.07 -4.01 14.71
C GLU A 73 12.17 -2.95 14.83
N ALA A 74 13.44 -3.33 14.67
CA ALA A 74 14.53 -2.36 14.66
C ALA A 74 14.47 -1.49 13.41
N ILE A 75 14.16 -2.09 12.25
CA ILE A 75 13.95 -1.33 11.01
C ILE A 75 12.79 -0.37 11.19
N ALA A 76 11.62 -0.87 11.60
CA ALA A 76 10.42 -0.08 11.83
C ALA A 76 10.64 1.03 12.86
N SER A 77 11.34 0.75 13.97
CA SER A 77 11.66 1.78 14.97
C SER A 77 12.51 2.94 14.42
N ALA A 78 13.31 2.68 13.38
CA ALA A 78 14.19 3.68 12.78
C ALA A 78 13.50 4.51 11.69
N VAL A 79 12.55 3.93 10.95
CA VAL A 79 11.95 4.55 9.75
C VAL A 79 10.46 4.88 9.90
N ALA A 80 9.76 4.19 10.79
CA ALA A 80 8.32 4.32 11.02
C ALA A 80 8.00 4.17 12.52
N PRO A 81 8.48 5.09 13.38
CA PRO A 81 8.24 5.04 14.82
C PRO A 81 6.75 5.19 15.19
N GLU A 82 5.92 5.62 14.25
CA GLU A 82 4.46 5.62 14.38
C GLU A 82 3.82 4.22 14.30
N SER A 83 4.59 3.17 13.97
CA SER A 83 4.04 1.82 13.85
C SER A 83 3.40 1.36 15.15
N SER A 84 2.15 0.89 15.06
CA SER A 84 1.40 0.39 16.23
C SER A 84 1.38 -1.14 16.33
N GLY A 85 1.93 -1.83 15.33
CA GLY A 85 1.92 -3.29 15.22
C GLY A 85 3.18 -3.96 15.74
N ARG A 86 3.20 -5.29 15.65
CA ARG A 86 4.33 -6.16 16.04
C ARG A 86 5.11 -6.54 14.77
N TYR A 87 6.41 -6.80 14.86
CA TYR A 87 7.20 -7.23 13.70
C TYR A 87 7.22 -6.24 12.52
N GLY A 88 7.21 -4.94 12.80
CA GLY A 88 7.24 -3.91 11.75
C GLY A 88 5.90 -3.59 11.09
N SER A 89 4.82 -4.23 11.54
CA SER A 89 3.46 -4.01 11.02
C SER A 89 2.76 -2.77 11.62
N GLY A 90 1.60 -2.42 11.05
CA GLY A 90 0.77 -1.33 11.54
C GLY A 90 1.31 0.07 11.26
N ILE A 91 2.16 0.22 10.25
CA ILE A 91 2.61 1.52 9.77
C ILE A 91 1.46 2.14 8.96
N LEU A 92 1.07 3.37 9.24
CA LEU A 92 -0.07 3.97 8.53
C LEU A 92 0.26 4.24 7.05
N ALA A 93 -0.62 3.80 6.15
CA ALA A 93 -0.55 4.08 4.73
C ALA A 93 -1.33 5.36 4.39
N ILE A 94 -0.74 6.50 4.76
CA ILE A 94 -1.40 7.82 4.63
C ILE A 94 -1.82 8.06 3.18
N GLY A 95 -3.11 8.32 2.98
CA GLY A 95 -3.70 8.60 1.67
C GLY A 95 -4.32 7.39 0.96
N ALA A 96 -4.08 6.17 1.44
CA ALA A 96 -4.63 4.94 0.85
C ALA A 96 -5.97 4.50 1.45
N GLY A 97 -6.35 5.03 2.62
CA GLY A 97 -7.56 4.68 3.35
C GLY A 97 -7.35 4.79 4.86
N GLU A 98 -8.43 4.73 5.64
CA GLU A 98 -8.35 4.81 7.10
C GLU A 98 -7.80 3.52 7.73
N THR A 99 -8.07 2.37 7.10
CA THR A 99 -7.62 1.05 7.53
C THR A 99 -6.31 0.62 6.87
N ALA A 100 -5.78 1.41 5.94
CA ALA A 100 -4.63 1.05 5.13
C ALA A 100 -3.34 1.08 5.96
N THR A 101 -2.58 0.00 5.90
CA THR A 101 -1.35 -0.17 6.69
C THR A 101 -0.22 -0.72 5.85
N CYS A 102 1.01 -0.53 6.32
CA CYS A 102 2.20 -1.15 5.77
C CYS A 102 2.90 -1.99 6.83
N ASP A 103 3.66 -2.95 6.34
CA ASP A 103 4.50 -3.85 7.09
C ASP A 103 5.89 -3.91 6.46
N ILE A 104 6.88 -4.18 7.29
CA ILE A 104 8.27 -4.36 6.88
C ILE A 104 8.58 -5.83 7.07
N ASP A 105 8.75 -6.54 5.96
CA ASP A 105 9.07 -7.96 5.95
C ASP A 105 10.50 -8.17 5.45
N HIS A 106 11.28 -8.95 6.17
CA HIS A 106 12.64 -9.33 5.78
C HIS A 106 12.66 -10.79 5.36
N SER A 107 13.17 -11.07 4.16
CA SER A 107 13.36 -12.47 3.76
C SER A 107 14.44 -13.14 4.59
N ASP A 108 14.06 -14.23 5.28
CA ASP A 108 14.96 -15.06 6.08
C ASP A 108 16.29 -15.36 5.35
N GLY A 109 17.40 -14.86 5.91
CA GLY A 109 18.75 -15.11 5.41
C GLY A 109 19.21 -14.24 4.23
N GLY A 110 18.43 -13.23 3.82
CA GLY A 110 18.81 -12.24 2.80
C GLY A 110 19.32 -10.91 3.38
N THR A 111 19.68 -9.96 2.49
CA THR A 111 19.90 -8.53 2.80
C THR A 111 18.81 -7.66 2.17
N VAL A 112 17.70 -8.30 1.80
CA VAL A 112 16.60 -7.71 1.03
C VAL A 112 15.45 -7.49 1.99
N VAL A 113 14.98 -6.25 2.06
CA VAL A 113 13.81 -5.87 2.85
C VAL A 113 12.65 -5.61 1.90
N TYR A 114 11.47 -6.06 2.27
CA TYR A 114 10.22 -5.80 1.58
C TYR A 114 9.37 -4.85 2.41
N VAL A 115 8.71 -3.92 1.74
CA VAL A 115 7.70 -3.04 2.32
C VAL A 115 6.38 -3.38 1.65
N ASP A 116 5.49 -3.98 2.42
CA ASP A 116 4.18 -4.42 1.96
C ASP A 116 3.14 -3.43 2.47
N CYS A 117 2.44 -2.73 1.58
CA CYS A 117 1.39 -1.78 1.93
C CYS A 117 0.04 -2.28 1.44
N GLY A 118 -0.94 -2.42 2.33
CA GLY A 118 -2.30 -2.90 2.08
C GLY A 118 -3.36 -1.81 2.24
N SER A 119 -4.44 -1.90 1.49
CA SER A 119 -5.62 -1.01 1.63
C SER A 119 -6.40 -1.26 2.92
N GLU A 120 -6.25 -2.45 3.51
CA GLU A 120 -6.86 -2.87 4.75
C GLU A 120 -5.79 -3.36 5.74
N GLN A 121 -6.23 -3.70 6.95
CA GLN A 121 -5.37 -4.34 7.93
C GLN A 121 -6.11 -5.52 8.57
N THR A 122 -5.35 -6.58 8.85
CA THR A 122 -5.81 -7.66 9.72
C THR A 122 -5.97 -7.15 11.16
N GLY A 123 -6.62 -7.94 12.02
CA GLY A 123 -6.73 -7.61 13.45
C GLY A 123 -5.40 -7.52 14.20
N GLN A 124 -4.28 -7.87 13.55
CA GLN A 124 -2.92 -7.80 14.11
C GLN A 124 -2.09 -6.65 13.51
N GLY A 125 -2.65 -5.85 12.59
CA GLY A 125 -1.98 -4.70 11.96
C GLY A 125 -1.20 -5.01 10.69
N TYR A 126 -1.27 -6.25 10.18
CA TYR A 126 -0.68 -6.62 8.89
C TYR A 126 -1.52 -6.11 7.71
N PRO A 127 -0.89 -5.69 6.60
CA PRO A 127 -1.58 -5.25 5.39
C PRO A 127 -2.46 -6.36 4.81
N ASP A 128 -3.66 -5.97 4.35
CA ASP A 128 -4.62 -6.86 3.67
C ASP A 128 -5.33 -6.11 2.53
N GLY A 129 -6.13 -6.83 1.74
CA GLY A 129 -6.86 -6.29 0.59
C GLY A 129 -5.94 -6.07 -0.61
N GLN A 130 -5.93 -4.85 -1.17
CA GLN A 130 -5.02 -4.50 -2.26
C GLN A 130 -3.62 -4.28 -1.71
N ILE A 131 -2.63 -5.06 -2.16
CA ILE A 131 -1.27 -5.00 -1.63
C ILE A 131 -0.31 -4.46 -2.69
N VAL A 132 0.59 -3.58 -2.26
CA VAL A 132 1.72 -3.10 -3.04
C VAL A 132 2.99 -3.45 -2.30
N LYS A 133 3.89 -4.19 -2.97
CA LYS A 133 5.15 -4.64 -2.41
C LYS A 133 6.30 -3.86 -3.04
N ALA A 134 7.12 -3.23 -2.21
CA ALA A 134 8.36 -2.59 -2.62
C ALA A 134 9.56 -3.35 -2.05
N LYS A 135 10.48 -3.75 -2.94
CA LYS A 135 11.76 -4.35 -2.59
C LYS A 135 12.78 -3.26 -2.33
N VAL A 136 13.56 -3.43 -1.26
CA VAL A 136 14.60 -2.51 -0.82
C VAL A 136 15.94 -3.26 -0.77
N GLU A 137 16.89 -2.78 -1.57
CA GLU A 137 18.24 -3.33 -1.73
C GLU A 137 19.26 -2.18 -1.70
N PRO A 138 19.80 -1.81 -0.53
CA PRO A 138 20.65 -0.61 -0.41
C PRO A 138 21.93 -0.64 -1.25
N GLY A 139 22.40 -1.83 -1.64
CA GLY A 139 23.57 -2.04 -2.48
C GLY A 139 23.28 -2.09 -3.99
N ALA A 140 22.02 -2.04 -4.41
CA ALA A 140 21.64 -2.04 -5.81
C ALA A 140 21.75 -0.64 -6.44
N GLU A 141 21.85 -0.60 -7.77
CA GLU A 141 21.82 0.63 -8.57
C GLU A 141 20.49 1.40 -8.42
N ASP A 142 19.37 0.66 -8.35
CA ASP A 142 18.05 1.16 -7.95
C ASP A 142 17.66 0.52 -6.61
N PRO A 143 17.87 1.21 -5.47
CA PRO A 143 17.80 0.58 -4.16
C PRO A 143 16.38 0.39 -3.63
N VAL A 144 15.36 0.95 -4.29
CA VAL A 144 13.94 0.78 -3.95
C VAL A 144 13.17 0.56 -5.23
N LYS A 145 12.40 -0.53 -5.31
CA LYS A 145 11.62 -0.88 -6.49
C LYS A 145 10.29 -1.51 -6.10
N VAL A 146 9.20 -1.01 -6.66
CA VAL A 146 7.89 -1.69 -6.57
C VAL A 146 7.98 -2.97 -7.41
N VAL A 147 7.80 -4.12 -6.75
CA VAL A 147 7.95 -5.46 -7.34
C VAL A 147 6.62 -6.17 -7.55
N ASP A 148 5.60 -5.81 -6.77
CA ASP A 148 4.27 -6.38 -6.90
C ASP A 148 3.20 -5.34 -6.58
N THR A 149 2.06 -5.45 -7.25
CA THR A 149 0.89 -4.58 -7.09
C THR A 149 -0.34 -5.45 -7.33
N ASP A 150 -0.50 -6.51 -6.54
CA ASP A 150 -1.59 -7.45 -6.71
C ASP A 150 -2.59 -7.41 -5.55
N ALA A 151 -3.85 -7.72 -5.85
CA ALA A 151 -4.94 -7.80 -4.88
C ALA A 151 -4.92 -9.10 -4.05
N ASP A 152 -3.95 -9.97 -4.33
CA ASP A 152 -3.85 -11.30 -3.75
C ASP A 152 -2.51 -11.40 -3.01
N GLY A 153 -2.56 -11.13 -1.70
CA GLY A 153 -1.45 -11.27 -0.75
C GLY A 153 -0.93 -12.69 -0.55
N HIS A 154 -0.65 -13.42 -1.62
CA HIS A 154 0.04 -14.69 -1.60
C HIS A 154 1.34 -14.58 -2.40
N SER A 155 2.37 -14.06 -1.75
CA SER A 155 3.74 -14.50 -2.02
C SER A 155 3.81 -16.01 -1.81
N ASN A 156 4.11 -16.77 -2.87
CA ASN A 156 4.67 -18.12 -2.72
C ASN A 156 6.10 -18.03 -2.19
#